data_AF-A0A539E408-F1
#
_entry.id   AF-A0A539E408-F1
#
_cell.length_a   1.000
_cell.length_b   1.000
_cell.length_c   1.000
_cell.angle_alpha   90.00
_cell.angle_beta   90.00
_cell.angle_gamma   90.00
#
_symmetry.space_group_name_H-M   'P 1'
#
loop_
_entity.id
_entity.type
_entity.pdbx_description
1 polymer ?
#
loop_
_entity_poly.entity_id
_entity_poly.type
_entity_poly.pdbx_seq_one_letter_code
_entity_poly.pdbx_strand_id
1 'polypeptide(L)'
;VECLGDDAATIAVLAAVDHAATRRDVQVERAFLATLGSGCSLPVGAHVADGVLRAFLADPERGRHVQRSVSLPPADAVSVARDLAAAMQCELGDG
;
A
#
# COMPACT_ATOMS: atom_id res chain seq x y z
N VAL A 1 -0.77 -15.30 4.00
CA VAL A 1 -0.72 -16.72 3.58
C VAL A 1 -1.32 -16.81 2.19
N GLU A 2 -0.79 -17.69 1.34
CA GLU A 2 -1.24 -17.89 -0.05
C GLU A 2 -1.66 -19.35 -0.23
N CYS A 3 -2.67 -19.60 -1.07
CA CYS A 3 -3.13 -20.94 -1.43
C CYS A 3 -3.68 -20.94 -2.87
N LEU A 4 -3.97 -22.14 -3.40
CA LEU A 4 -4.68 -22.26 -4.67
C LEU A 4 -6.09 -21.69 -4.56
N GLY A 5 -6.52 -20.90 -5.55
CA GLY A 5 -7.79 -20.17 -5.51
C GLY A 5 -9.05 -21.04 -5.54
N ASP A 6 -8.94 -22.28 -6.02
CA ASP A 6 -10.07 -23.21 -6.15
C ASP A 6 -10.02 -24.37 -5.15
N ASP A 7 -9.07 -24.36 -4.21
CA ASP A 7 -9.00 -25.36 -3.13
C ASP A 7 -9.88 -24.94 -1.95
N ALA A 8 -11.16 -25.32 -2.03
CA ALA A 8 -12.17 -25.00 -1.01
C ALA A 8 -11.80 -25.50 0.39
N ALA A 9 -11.09 -26.64 0.50
CA ALA A 9 -10.69 -27.18 1.78
C ALA A 9 -9.63 -26.30 2.46
N THR A 10 -8.62 -25.86 1.70
CA THR A 10 -7.60 -24.95 2.21
C THR A 10 -8.17 -23.56 2.51
N ILE A 11 -9.07 -23.03 1.68
CA ILE A 11 -9.72 -21.73 1.91
C ILE A 11 -10.52 -21.73 3.23
N ALA A 12 -11.25 -22.82 3.52
CA ALA A 12 -12.02 -22.95 4.75
C ALA A 12 -11.12 -22.90 6.00
N VAL A 13 -9.93 -23.50 5.95
CA VAL A 13 -8.96 -23.43 7.05
C VAL A 13 -8.38 -22.03 7.20
N LEU A 14 -8.03 -21.37 6.09
CA LEU A 14 -7.46 -20.02 6.11
C LEU A 14 -8.42 -18.96 6.64
N ALA A 15 -9.73 -19.17 6.51
CA ALA A 15 -10.74 -18.29 7.07
C ALA A 15 -10.62 -18.15 8.61
N ALA A 16 -10.16 -19.18 9.31
CA ALA A 16 -10.01 -19.16 10.77
C ALA A 16 -8.90 -18.21 11.26
N VAL A 17 -7.94 -17.87 10.39
CA VAL A 17 -6.82 -16.97 10.70
C VAL A 17 -6.92 -15.64 9.96
N ASP A 18 -8.00 -15.41 9.23
CA ASP A 18 -8.21 -14.18 8.48
C ASP A 18 -8.80 -13.08 9.36
N HIS A 19 -8.00 -12.04 9.61
CA HIS A 19 -8.49 -10.84 10.27
C HIS A 19 -8.81 -9.75 9.23
N ALA A 20 -10.10 -9.55 8.96
CA ALA A 20 -10.59 -8.70 7.88
C ALA A 20 -10.05 -7.25 7.93
N ALA A 21 -9.93 -6.66 9.12
CA ALA A 21 -9.40 -5.30 9.27
C ALA A 21 -7.92 -5.23 8.86
N THR A 22 -7.09 -6.15 9.34
CA THR A 22 -5.67 -6.22 8.96
C THR A 22 -5.50 -6.52 7.47
N ARG A 23 -6.32 -7.42 6.92
CA ARG A 23 -6.29 -7.73 5.48
C ARG A 23 -6.57 -6.47 4.66
N ARG A 24 -7.56 -5.68 5.05
CA ARG A 24 -7.92 -4.41 4.39
C ARG A 24 -6.76 -3.42 4.45
N ASP A 25 -6.15 -3.23 5.61
CA ASP A 25 -5.01 -2.31 5.78
C ASP A 25 -3.84 -2.72 4.87
N VAL A 26 -3.48 -4.00 4.86
CA VAL A 26 -2.44 -4.53 3.98
C VAL A 26 -2.78 -4.39 2.49
N GLN A 27 -4.06 -4.51 2.09
CA GLN A 27 -4.48 -4.26 0.71
C GLN A 27 -4.26 -2.81 0.29
N VAL A 28 -4.52 -1.85 1.20
CA VAL A 28 -4.29 -0.42 0.97
C VAL A 28 -2.79 -0.15 0.83
N GLU A 29 -1.96 -0.67 1.73
CA GLU A 29 -0.49 -0.56 1.67
C GLU A 29 0.05 -1.13 0.34
N ARG A 30 -0.41 -2.33 -0.05
CA ARG A 30 -0.02 -2.97 -1.30
C ARG A 30 -0.48 -2.20 -2.54
N ALA A 31 -1.67 -1.62 -2.51
CA ALA A 31 -2.17 -0.82 -3.63
C ALA A 31 -1.30 0.42 -3.87
N PHE A 32 -0.90 1.11 -2.79
CA PHE A 32 0.07 2.21 -2.87
C PHE A 32 1.39 1.74 -3.50
N LEU A 33 1.99 0.67 -2.98
CA LEU A 33 3.28 0.16 -3.46
C LEU A 33 3.20 -0.30 -4.93
N ALA A 34 2.10 -0.97 -5.31
CA ALA A 34 1.91 -1.44 -6.68
C ALA A 34 1.76 -0.30 -7.69
N THR A 35 1.10 0.80 -7.31
CA THR A 35 1.03 2.00 -8.15
C THR A 35 2.40 2.62 -8.40
N LEU A 36 3.31 2.52 -7.42
CA LEU A 36 4.66 3.08 -7.57
C LEU A 36 5.55 2.29 -8.54
N GLY A 37 5.14 1.07 -8.92
CA GLY A 37 5.87 0.18 -9.80
C GLY A 37 6.86 -0.73 -9.08
N SER A 38 7.35 -1.74 -9.78
CA SER A 38 8.19 -2.83 -9.25
C SER A 38 9.68 -2.50 -9.21
N GLY A 39 10.05 -1.28 -8.80
CA GLY A 39 11.45 -0.98 -8.53
C GLY A 39 11.83 -1.60 -7.19
N CYS A 40 12.29 -2.87 -7.18
CA CYS A 40 12.72 -3.56 -5.95
C CYS A 40 13.82 -2.81 -5.16
N SER A 41 14.40 -1.76 -5.74
CA SER A 41 15.43 -0.89 -5.17
C SER A 41 14.94 0.53 -4.82
N LEU A 42 13.67 0.87 -5.04
CA LEU A 42 13.14 2.19 -4.72
C LEU A 42 12.95 2.29 -3.19
N PRO A 43 13.59 3.24 -2.48
CA PRO A 43 13.37 3.42 -1.05
C PRO A 43 11.97 3.99 -0.81
N VAL A 44 11.04 3.10 -0.46
CA VAL A 44 9.62 3.40 -0.30
C VAL A 44 9.07 2.69 0.93
N GLY A 45 8.10 3.31 1.59
CA GLY A 45 7.34 2.70 2.68
C GLY A 45 5.90 3.18 2.69
N ALA A 46 4.99 2.29 3.06
CA ALA A 46 3.58 2.59 3.27
C ALA A 46 3.08 1.79 4.47
N HIS A 47 2.38 2.45 5.38
CA HIS A 47 1.84 1.82 6.57
C HIS A 47 0.49 2.42 6.97
N VAL A 48 -0.51 1.58 7.17
CA VAL A 48 -1.83 1.94 7.65
C VAL A 48 -1.96 1.64 9.13
N ALA A 49 -2.39 2.64 9.91
CA ALA A 49 -2.79 2.47 11.30
C ALA A 49 -3.87 3.51 11.65
N ASP A 50 -4.83 3.13 12.48
CA ASP A 50 -5.89 4.02 12.98
C ASP A 50 -6.64 4.79 11.86
N GLY A 51 -6.83 4.15 10.71
CA GLY A 51 -7.47 4.75 9.54
C GLY A 51 -6.62 5.79 8.81
N VAL A 52 -5.31 5.84 9.04
CA VAL A 52 -4.38 6.76 8.39
C VAL A 52 -3.31 5.99 7.63
N LEU A 53 -3.12 6.32 6.35
CA LEU A 53 -1.98 5.86 5.56
C LEU A 53 -0.82 6.84 5.73
N ARG A 54 0.32 6.34 6.23
CA ARG A 54 1.61 7.04 6.27
C ARG A 54 2.49 6.49 5.16
N ALA A 55 3.02 7.37 4.32
CA ALA A 55 3.80 7.00 3.14
C ALA A 55 5.10 7.80 3.05
N PHE A 56 6.13 7.13 2.55
CA PHE A 56 7.47 7.66 2.30
C PHE A 56 7.94 7.21 0.91
N LEU A 57 8.56 8.11 0.16
CA LEU A 57 9.18 7.82 -1.12
C LEU A 57 10.44 8.68 -1.29
N ALA A 58 11.56 8.08 -1.68
CA ALA A 58 12.81 8.79 -1.90
C ALA A 58 13.48 8.47 -3.25
N ASP A 59 14.24 9.45 -3.72
CA ASP A 59 15.21 9.35 -4.80
C ASP A 59 16.61 9.58 -4.22
N PRO A 60 17.38 8.51 -3.95
CA PRO A 60 18.70 8.62 -3.35
C PRO A 60 19.73 9.22 -4.32
N GLU A 61 19.56 9.03 -5.64
CA GLU A 61 20.48 9.56 -6.65
C GLU A 61 20.39 11.09 -6.73
N ARG A 62 19.18 11.64 -6.56
CA ARG A 62 18.94 13.08 -6.48
C ARG A 62 18.99 13.64 -5.05
N GLY A 63 19.12 12.78 -4.03
CA GLY A 63 19.08 13.18 -2.62
C GLY A 63 17.74 13.79 -2.18
N ARG A 64 16.62 13.39 -2.80
CA ARG A 64 15.28 13.95 -2.57
C ARG A 64 14.35 12.92 -1.91
N HIS A 65 13.38 13.39 -1.14
CA HIS A 65 12.32 12.53 -0.61
C HIS A 65 11.02 13.30 -0.38
N VAL A 66 9.93 12.56 -0.33
CA VAL A 66 8.58 13.05 -0.01
C VAL A 66 7.94 12.15 1.05
N GLN A 67 7.22 12.78 1.99
CA GLN A 67 6.46 12.10 3.04
C GLN A 67 5.03 12.65 3.06
N ARG A 68 4.05 11.75 3.20
CA ARG A 68 2.64 12.13 3.29
C ARG A 68 1.89 11.26 4.27
N SER A 69 0.84 11.84 4.84
CA SER A 69 -0.13 11.15 5.68
C SER A 69 -1.53 11.53 5.21
N VAL A 70 -2.41 10.56 5.00
CA VAL A 70 -3.79 10.80 4.57
C VAL A 70 -4.77 9.93 5.36
N SER A 71 -5.93 10.50 5.69
CA SER A 71 -7.04 9.76 6.28
C SER A 71 -7.69 8.86 5.22
N LEU A 72 -7.99 7.63 5.59
CA LEU A 72 -8.55 6.61 4.72
C LEU A 72 -10.05 6.42 5.00
N PRO A 73 -10.93 6.92 4.11
CA PRO A 73 -12.35 6.59 4.20
C PRO A 73 -12.56 5.08 3.94
N PRO A 74 -13.45 4.40 4.69
CA PRO A 74 -13.70 2.98 4.52
C PRO A 74 -14.05 2.55 3.08
N ALA A 75 -14.84 3.33 2.35
CA ALA A 75 -15.25 2.96 1.00
C ALA A 75 -14.10 3.05 -0.03
N ASP A 76 -13.26 4.09 0.08
CA ASP A 76 -12.35 4.49 -1.01
C ASP A 76 -10.86 4.35 -0.67
N ALA A 77 -10.52 3.78 0.50
CA ALA A 77 -9.15 3.72 1.00
C ALA A 77 -8.12 3.23 -0.03
N VAL A 78 -8.48 2.22 -0.83
CA VAL A 78 -7.60 1.69 -1.88
C VAL A 78 -7.42 2.71 -3.01
N SER A 79 -8.47 3.42 -3.43
CA SER A 79 -8.35 4.49 -4.43
C SER A 79 -7.47 5.62 -3.92
N VAL A 80 -7.74 6.09 -2.70
CA VAL A 80 -6.96 7.15 -2.02
C VAL A 80 -5.47 6.78 -1.96
N ALA A 81 -5.14 5.50 -1.71
CA ALA A 81 -3.76 5.03 -1.70
C ALA A 81 -3.08 5.14 -3.07
N ARG A 82 -3.79 4.77 -4.15
CA ARG A 82 -3.26 4.88 -5.53
C ARG A 82 -3.09 6.34 -5.93
N ASP A 83 -4.07 7.18 -5.61
CA ASP A 83 -4.04 8.60 -5.94
C ASP A 83 -2.89 9.30 -5.19
N LEU A 84 -2.68 8.95 -3.91
CA LEU A 84 -1.54 9.44 -3.13
C LEU A 84 -0.21 9.00 -3.74
N ALA A 85 -0.08 7.73 -4.15
CA ALA A 85 1.12 7.21 -4.79
C ALA A 85 1.47 8.00 -6.06
N ALA A 86 0.50 8.20 -6.96
CA ALA A 86 0.69 8.96 -8.19
C ALA A 86 1.10 10.42 -7.91
N ALA A 87 0.45 11.07 -6.94
CA ALA A 87 0.79 12.43 -6.55
C ALA A 87 2.22 12.53 -6.00
N MET A 88 2.64 11.60 -5.13
CA MET A 88 3.99 11.56 -4.58
C MET A 88 5.05 11.30 -5.65
N GLN A 89 4.75 10.51 -6.69
CA GLN A 89 5.66 10.32 -7.82
C GLN A 89 5.86 11.58 -8.65
N CYS A 90 4.78 12.28 -9.00
CA CYS A 90 4.90 13.55 -9.71
C CYS A 90 5.74 14.55 -8.91
N GLU A 91 5.45 14.70 -7.62
CA GLU A 91 6.20 15.61 -6.74
C GLU A 91 7.69 15.27 -6.65
N LEU A 92 8.02 13.97 -6.57
CA LEU A 92 9.42 13.54 -6.57
C LEU A 92 10.07 13.71 -7.95
N GLY A 93 9.32 13.63 -9.05
CA GLY A 93 9.82 13.81 -10.42
C GLY A 93 10.03 15.28 -10.84
N ASP A 94 9.25 16.20 -10.29
CA ASP A 94 9.17 17.61 -10.72
C ASP A 94 10.30 18.52 -10.20
N GLY A 95 11.52 18.01 -9.98
CA GLY A 95 12.64 18.82 -9.46
C GLY A 95 14.03 18.26 -9.64
#